data_AF-A0A3D1WGK4-F1
#
_entry.id   AF-A0A3D1WGK4-F1
#
_cell.length_a   1.000
_cell.length_b   1.000
_cell.length_c   1.000
_cell.angle_alpha   90.00
_cell.angle_beta   90.00
_cell.angle_gamma   90.00
#
_symmetry.space_group_name_H-M   'P 1'
#
loop_
_entity.id
_entity.type
_entity.pdbx_description
1 polymer ?
#
loop_
_entity_poly.entity_id
_entity_poly.type
_entity_poly.pdbx_seq_one_letter_code
_entity_poly.pdbx_strand_id
1 'polypeptide(L)'
;MDNAQKYIPMTKKEKIFRWLNIAFDIAIMLAGIALAIYYHSIGDPNNRFFISLGMLGFGVLPFIYELISRAKLTNSVFLIFNIYLLIAGLLGGALNGYNTYFWLGRVVHFIMGYMMAMLGLFIICRTKHNTKMHYLMVALFCLAFSLFIEAIWEIGEWSADNLFNQTAQGAKIGEYGAPLVTDTMEDICCNTGGALLFVLHYLISKWSKKNLLISSMEKEFSIRHKLFEKSSNKSKETNEQTNEKNEAIIDENIAENISSQNTALPENNAEINISENDEK
;
A
#
# COMPACT_ATOMS: atom_id res chain seq x y z
N MET A 1 20.29 4.49 11.78
CA MET A 1 19.07 4.44 10.95
C MET A 1 19.06 3.10 10.25
N ASP A 2 18.38 2.13 10.86
CA ASP A 2 18.65 0.73 10.59
C ASP A 2 17.83 0.20 9.40
N ASN A 3 18.51 0.01 8.27
CA ASN A 3 17.98 -0.47 6.99
C ASN A 3 17.89 -2.01 6.99
N ALA A 4 17.38 -2.59 8.08
CA ALA A 4 17.17 -4.02 8.18
C ALA A 4 16.16 -4.47 7.11
N GLN A 5 16.63 -5.34 6.23
CA GLN A 5 15.99 -5.78 4.99
C GLN A 5 14.58 -6.35 5.23
N LYS A 6 13.57 -5.48 5.10
CA LYS A 6 12.17 -5.71 5.52
C LYS A 6 11.33 -6.52 4.53
N TYR A 7 11.94 -7.04 3.48
CA TYR A 7 11.25 -7.67 2.36
C TYR A 7 11.66 -9.12 2.20
N ILE A 8 10.67 -9.97 1.90
CA ILE A 8 10.94 -11.32 1.42
C ILE A 8 11.79 -11.18 0.15
N PRO A 9 12.98 -11.81 0.08
CA PRO A 9 13.82 -11.70 -1.09
C PRO A 9 13.09 -12.28 -2.30
N MET A 10 12.86 -11.42 -3.30
CA MET A 10 12.28 -11.83 -4.57
C MET A 10 13.28 -12.67 -5.35
N THR A 11 12.80 -13.72 -5.99
CA THR A 11 13.56 -14.48 -6.99
C THR A 11 13.94 -13.60 -8.18
N LYS A 12 14.92 -14.03 -8.99
CA LYS A 12 15.32 -13.30 -10.21
C LYS A 12 14.12 -13.06 -11.14
N LYS A 13 13.25 -14.06 -11.30
CA LYS A 13 12.03 -13.95 -12.12
C LYS A 13 11.04 -12.94 -11.54
N GLU A 14 10.79 -12.97 -10.23
CA GLU A 14 9.90 -12.00 -9.57
C GLU A 14 10.45 -10.57 -9.64
N LYS A 15 11.78 -10.38 -9.56
CA LYS A 15 12.41 -9.07 -9.74
C LYS A 15 12.19 -8.52 -11.16
N ILE A 16 12.40 -9.35 -12.18
CA ILE A 16 12.15 -8.96 -13.57
C ILE A 16 10.68 -8.57 -13.76
N PHE A 17 9.75 -9.42 -13.30
CA PHE A 17 8.32 -9.14 -13.40
C PHE A 17 7.93 -7.86 -12.65
N ARG A 18 8.55 -7.61 -11.48
CA ARG A 18 8.32 -6.38 -10.73
C ARG A 18 8.75 -5.14 -11.51
N TRP A 19 9.91 -5.18 -12.15
CA TRP A 19 10.39 -4.07 -12.99
C TRP A 19 9.49 -3.85 -14.21
N LEU A 20 8.98 -4.92 -14.82
CA LEU A 20 8.00 -4.79 -15.92
C LEU A 20 6.72 -4.09 -15.46
N ASN A 21 6.18 -4.44 -14.28
CA ASN A 21 5.01 -3.74 -13.72
C ASN A 21 5.28 -2.26 -13.44
N ILE A 22 6.45 -1.94 -12.87
CA ILE A 22 6.84 -0.54 -12.60
C ILE A 22 6.99 0.23 -13.91
N ALA A 23 7.65 -0.36 -14.92
CA ALA A 23 7.81 0.29 -16.23
C ALA A 23 6.46 0.50 -16.92
N PHE A 24 5.54 -0.46 -16.80
CA PHE A 24 4.19 -0.33 -17.34
C PHE A 24 3.40 0.80 -16.67
N ASP A 25 3.45 0.88 -15.33
CA ASP A 25 2.81 1.97 -14.57
C ASP A 25 3.39 3.35 -14.93
N ILE A 26 4.73 3.46 -15.00
CA ILE A 26 5.41 4.68 -15.44
C ILE A 26 4.96 5.07 -16.86
N ALA A 27 4.81 4.12 -17.78
CA ALA A 27 4.34 4.41 -19.13
C ALA A 27 2.91 4.99 -19.14
N ILE A 28 2.00 4.45 -18.31
CA ILE A 28 0.64 4.98 -18.14
C ILE A 28 0.69 6.40 -17.57
N MET A 29 1.52 6.64 -16.56
CA MET A 29 1.68 7.97 -15.96
C MET A 29 2.26 8.98 -16.96
N LEU A 30 3.28 8.60 -17.74
CA LEU A 30 3.84 9.47 -18.78
C LEU A 30 2.81 9.82 -19.86
N ALA A 31 1.98 8.86 -20.26
CA ALA A 31 0.85 9.10 -21.16
C ALA A 31 -0.17 10.08 -20.53
N GLY A 32 -0.49 9.91 -19.24
CA GLY A 32 -1.35 10.84 -18.50
C GLY A 32 -0.77 12.26 -18.45
N ILE A 33 0.52 12.43 -18.20
CA ILE A 33 1.19 13.75 -18.24
C ILE A 33 1.06 14.38 -19.62
N ALA A 34 1.38 13.62 -20.67
CA ALA A 34 1.31 14.12 -22.05
C ALA A 34 -0.11 14.55 -22.43
N LEU A 35 -1.11 13.73 -22.08
CA LEU A 35 -2.52 14.03 -22.33
C LEU A 35 -3.03 15.21 -21.50
N ALA A 36 -2.61 15.34 -20.24
CA ALA A 36 -2.96 16.50 -19.41
C ALA A 36 -2.44 17.79 -20.04
N ILE A 37 -1.17 17.82 -20.47
CA ILE A 37 -0.58 18.98 -21.16
C ILE A 37 -1.36 19.28 -22.45
N TYR A 38 -1.64 18.26 -23.26
CA TYR A 38 -2.37 18.39 -24.51
C TYR A 38 -3.78 18.97 -24.29
N TYR A 39 -4.59 18.37 -23.42
CA TYR A 39 -5.96 18.79 -23.16
C TYR A 39 -6.06 20.17 -22.52
N HIS A 40 -5.09 20.53 -21.67
CA HIS A 40 -4.97 21.89 -21.17
C HIS A 40 -4.68 22.88 -22.30
N SER A 41 -3.75 22.55 -23.21
CA SER A 41 -3.35 23.44 -24.30
C SER A 41 -4.46 23.75 -25.31
N ILE A 42 -5.39 22.82 -25.51
CA ILE A 42 -6.52 22.99 -26.43
C ILE A 42 -7.81 23.46 -25.74
N GLY A 43 -7.79 23.63 -24.41
CA GLY A 43 -8.97 24.01 -23.62
C GLY A 43 -10.09 22.96 -23.69
N ASP A 44 -9.75 21.68 -23.54
CA ASP A 44 -10.74 20.60 -23.66
C ASP A 44 -11.88 20.73 -22.62
N PRO A 45 -13.16 20.71 -23.05
CA PRO A 45 -14.30 20.88 -22.15
C PRO A 45 -14.75 19.58 -21.47
N ASN A 46 -14.20 18.41 -21.83
CA ASN A 46 -14.72 17.10 -21.42
C ASN A 46 -14.03 16.52 -20.18
N ASN A 47 -13.54 17.36 -19.27
CA ASN A 47 -12.89 16.96 -18.00
C ASN A 47 -11.61 16.09 -18.17
N ARG A 48 -11.15 15.84 -19.40
CA ARG A 48 -10.05 14.91 -19.69
C ARG A 48 -8.71 15.36 -19.12
N PHE A 49 -8.55 16.66 -18.93
CA PHE A 49 -7.42 17.22 -18.19
C PHE A 49 -7.36 16.70 -16.75
N PHE A 50 -8.46 16.82 -16.00
CA PHE A 50 -8.53 16.40 -14.60
C PHE A 50 -8.43 14.89 -14.46
N ILE A 51 -9.06 14.13 -15.37
CA ILE A 51 -8.92 12.67 -15.43
C ILE A 51 -7.44 12.28 -15.62
N SER A 52 -6.75 12.95 -16.56
CA SER A 52 -5.34 12.67 -16.84
C SER A 52 -4.43 12.98 -15.63
N LEU A 53 -4.75 14.01 -14.85
CA LEU A 53 -4.07 14.28 -13.57
C LEU A 53 -4.40 13.23 -12.50
N GLY A 54 -5.67 12.82 -12.41
CA GLY A 54 -6.13 11.78 -11.50
C GLY A 54 -5.33 10.49 -11.70
N MET A 55 -5.07 10.10 -12.95
CA MET A 55 -4.25 8.94 -13.27
C MET A 55 -2.84 9.00 -12.65
N LEU A 56 -2.23 10.19 -12.56
CA LEU A 56 -0.93 10.37 -11.92
C LEU A 56 -1.03 10.13 -10.42
N GLY A 57 -2.08 10.67 -9.80
CA GLY A 57 -2.37 10.44 -8.39
C GLY A 57 -2.57 8.95 -8.08
N PHE A 58 -3.38 8.26 -8.89
CA PHE A 58 -3.67 6.85 -8.72
C PHE A 58 -2.46 5.94 -9.02
N GLY A 59 -1.66 6.23 -10.04
CA GLY A 59 -0.44 5.46 -10.37
C GLY A 59 0.57 5.43 -9.22
N VAL A 60 0.57 6.44 -8.35
CA VAL A 60 1.46 6.49 -7.18
C VAL A 60 0.95 5.66 -5.99
N LEU A 61 -0.33 5.27 -5.95
CA LEU A 61 -0.93 4.56 -4.81
C LEU A 61 -0.26 3.24 -4.45
N PRO A 62 0.13 2.35 -5.39
CA PRO A 62 0.88 1.15 -5.07
C PRO A 62 2.14 1.44 -4.24
N PHE A 63 2.87 2.50 -4.58
CA PHE A 63 4.10 2.88 -3.87
C PHE A 63 3.81 3.50 -2.50
N ILE A 64 2.78 4.35 -2.40
CA ILE A 64 2.32 4.90 -1.12
C ILE A 64 1.92 3.77 -0.18
N TYR A 65 1.15 2.79 -0.67
CA TYR A 65 0.79 1.62 0.11
C TYR A 65 2.03 0.88 0.61
N GLU A 66 3.02 0.60 -0.25
CA GLU A 66 4.22 -0.12 0.16
C GLU A 66 5.09 0.66 1.16
N LEU A 67 5.09 1.99 1.04
CA LEU A 67 5.77 2.89 1.97
C LEU A 67 5.13 2.85 3.36
N ILE A 68 3.80 3.01 3.42
CA ILE A 68 3.04 3.08 4.68
C ILE A 68 2.94 1.70 5.34
N SER A 69 2.53 0.68 4.59
CA SER A 69 2.38 -0.68 5.10
C SER A 69 3.72 -1.37 5.37
N ARG A 70 4.81 -0.82 4.81
CA ARG A 70 6.15 -1.40 4.81
C ARG A 70 6.18 -2.84 4.26
N ALA A 71 5.20 -3.17 3.43
CA ALA A 71 5.02 -4.49 2.83
C ALA A 71 4.85 -4.34 1.32
N LYS A 72 5.53 -5.20 0.54
CA LYS A 72 5.39 -5.18 -0.92
C LYS A 72 4.06 -5.77 -1.35
N LEU A 73 3.42 -5.11 -2.30
CA LEU A 73 2.34 -5.70 -3.08
C LEU A 73 2.89 -6.87 -3.87
N THR A 74 2.05 -7.89 -4.04
CA THR A 74 2.40 -9.00 -4.91
C THR A 74 2.41 -8.51 -6.36
N ASN A 75 3.27 -9.10 -7.20
CA ASN A 75 3.34 -8.68 -8.61
C ASN A 75 1.98 -8.85 -9.32
N SER A 76 1.18 -9.83 -8.92
CA SER A 76 -0.17 -10.05 -9.45
C SER A 76 -1.12 -8.91 -9.09
N VAL A 77 -1.12 -8.46 -7.83
CA VAL A 77 -1.98 -7.35 -7.39
C VAL A 77 -1.55 -6.04 -8.06
N PHE A 78 -0.25 -5.79 -8.17
CA PHE A 78 0.28 -4.64 -8.89
C PHE A 78 -0.16 -4.67 -10.36
N LEU A 79 0.01 -5.80 -11.06
CA LEU A 79 -0.38 -5.91 -12.46
C LEU A 79 -1.88 -5.68 -12.67
N ILE A 80 -2.73 -6.29 -11.83
CA ILE A 80 -4.18 -6.10 -11.90
C ILE A 80 -4.56 -4.63 -11.71
N PHE A 81 -3.91 -3.94 -10.77
CA PHE A 81 -4.08 -2.51 -10.58
C PHE A 81 -3.69 -1.69 -11.83
N ASN A 82 -2.53 -1.99 -12.44
CA ASN A 82 -2.09 -1.29 -13.65
C ASN A 82 -3.02 -1.53 -14.84
N ILE A 83 -3.54 -2.75 -14.99
CA ILE A 83 -4.51 -3.07 -16.04
C ILE A 83 -5.80 -2.27 -15.82
N TYR A 84 -6.26 -2.17 -14.57
CA TYR A 84 -7.41 -1.34 -14.24
C TYR A 84 -7.15 0.14 -14.54
N LEU A 85 -6.00 0.68 -14.14
CA LEU A 85 -5.62 2.07 -14.43
C LEU A 85 -5.51 2.35 -15.93
N LEU A 86 -5.00 1.38 -16.71
CA LEU A 86 -4.98 1.45 -18.17
C LEU A 86 -6.40 1.52 -18.74
N ILE A 87 -7.29 0.62 -18.34
CA ILE A 87 -8.64 0.54 -18.92
C ILE A 87 -9.52 1.69 -18.46
N ALA A 88 -9.63 1.91 -17.15
CA ALA A 88 -10.51 2.92 -16.58
C ALA A 88 -9.97 4.34 -16.80
N GLY A 89 -8.72 4.56 -16.39
CA GLY A 89 -8.07 5.87 -16.45
C GLY A 89 -7.73 6.27 -17.88
N LEU A 90 -6.84 5.50 -18.54
CA LEU A 90 -6.33 5.91 -19.86
C LEU A 90 -7.37 5.72 -20.96
N LEU A 91 -7.86 4.49 -21.17
CA LEU A 91 -8.76 4.19 -22.30
C LEU A 91 -10.16 4.77 -22.08
N GLY A 92 -10.73 4.58 -20.89
CA GLY A 92 -12.07 5.04 -20.53
C GLY A 92 -12.14 6.56 -20.40
N GLY A 93 -11.36 7.13 -19.49
CA GLY A 93 -11.42 8.54 -19.20
C GLY A 93 -10.61 9.42 -20.17
N ALA A 94 -9.29 9.29 -20.14
CA ALA A 94 -8.39 10.22 -20.83
C ALA A 94 -8.54 10.17 -22.36
N LEU A 95 -8.77 8.98 -22.94
CA LEU A 95 -9.02 8.79 -24.37
C LEU A 95 -10.51 8.78 -24.75
N ASN A 96 -11.39 9.24 -23.85
CA ASN A 96 -12.83 9.41 -24.12
C ASN A 96 -13.60 8.11 -24.41
N GLY A 97 -13.09 6.96 -23.94
CA GLY A 97 -13.73 5.66 -24.10
C GLY A 97 -15.12 5.56 -23.46
N TYR A 98 -15.36 6.20 -22.30
CA TYR A 98 -16.68 6.17 -21.64
C TYR A 98 -17.77 6.82 -22.49
N ASN A 99 -17.45 7.92 -23.17
CA ASN A 99 -18.36 8.58 -24.10
C ASN A 99 -18.47 7.84 -25.45
N THR A 100 -17.48 7.01 -25.79
CA THR A 100 -17.46 6.25 -27.04
C THR A 100 -18.22 4.92 -26.92
N TYR A 101 -18.13 4.27 -25.77
CA TYR A 101 -18.69 2.94 -25.52
C TYR A 101 -19.58 2.97 -24.27
N PHE A 102 -20.89 3.07 -24.48
CA PHE A 102 -21.91 3.19 -23.43
C PHE A 102 -21.93 2.05 -22.39
N TRP A 103 -21.30 0.91 -22.67
CA TRP A 103 -21.20 -0.23 -21.75
C TRP A 103 -19.92 -0.24 -20.92
N LEU A 104 -18.92 0.58 -21.28
CA LEU A 104 -17.58 0.52 -20.69
C LEU A 104 -17.60 0.91 -19.21
N GLY A 105 -18.35 1.95 -18.84
CA GLY A 105 -18.53 2.36 -17.44
C GLY A 105 -19.02 1.20 -16.57
N ARG A 106 -20.18 0.63 -16.90
CA ARG A 106 -20.74 -0.55 -16.22
C ARG A 106 -19.75 -1.69 -16.03
N VAL A 107 -18.99 -2.04 -17.07
CA VAL A 107 -18.00 -3.13 -17.00
C VAL A 107 -16.84 -2.75 -16.09
N VAL A 108 -16.36 -1.51 -16.15
CA VAL A 108 -15.30 -1.01 -15.29
C VAL A 108 -15.73 -1.02 -13.81
N HIS A 109 -16.92 -0.53 -13.47
CA HIS A 109 -17.44 -0.54 -12.09
C HIS A 109 -17.67 -1.98 -11.60
N PHE A 110 -18.17 -2.88 -12.45
CA PHE A 110 -18.27 -4.29 -12.11
C PHE A 110 -16.91 -4.93 -11.79
N ILE A 111 -15.89 -4.67 -12.61
CA ILE A 111 -14.52 -5.17 -12.37
C ILE A 111 -13.96 -4.56 -11.08
N MET A 112 -14.20 -3.27 -10.84
CA MET A 112 -13.78 -2.56 -9.63
C MET A 112 -14.34 -3.24 -8.37
N GLY A 113 -15.62 -3.63 -8.39
CA GLY A 113 -16.23 -4.31 -7.26
C GLY A 113 -15.60 -5.66 -6.94
N TYR A 114 -15.28 -6.44 -7.96
CA TYR A 114 -14.56 -7.69 -7.76
C TYR A 114 -13.16 -7.43 -7.17
N MET A 115 -12.45 -6.44 -7.71
CA MET A 115 -11.10 -6.08 -7.29
C MET A 115 -11.04 -5.53 -5.86
N MET A 116 -11.98 -4.68 -5.47
CA MET A 116 -12.03 -4.10 -4.13
C MET A 116 -12.44 -5.13 -3.08
N ALA A 117 -13.37 -6.02 -3.38
CA ALA A 117 -13.67 -7.15 -2.51
C ALA A 117 -12.44 -8.06 -2.29
N MET A 118 -11.67 -8.32 -3.35
CA MET A 118 -10.41 -9.04 -3.28
C MET A 118 -9.34 -8.31 -2.45
N LEU A 119 -9.27 -6.98 -2.55
CA LEU A 119 -8.40 -6.16 -1.70
C LEU A 119 -8.82 -6.23 -0.23
N GLY A 120 -10.14 -6.28 0.04
CA GLY A 120 -10.67 -6.55 1.38
C GLY A 120 -10.16 -7.88 1.94
N LEU A 121 -10.17 -8.95 1.14
CA LEU A 121 -9.59 -10.24 1.55
C LEU A 121 -8.08 -10.13 1.83
N PHE A 122 -7.35 -9.38 1.01
CA PHE A 122 -5.93 -9.12 1.24
C PHE A 122 -5.68 -8.42 2.58
N ILE A 123 -6.47 -7.39 2.92
CA ILE A 123 -6.39 -6.69 4.22
C ILE A 123 -6.65 -7.66 5.37
N ILE A 124 -7.72 -8.46 5.27
CA ILE A 124 -8.07 -9.47 6.28
C ILE A 124 -6.93 -10.47 6.47
N CYS A 125 -6.32 -10.96 5.38
CA CYS A 125 -5.19 -11.88 5.43
C CYS A 125 -3.95 -11.30 6.11
N ARG A 126 -3.85 -9.96 6.18
CA ARG A 126 -2.76 -9.25 6.86
C ARG A 126 -3.07 -8.94 8.32
N THR A 127 -4.25 -9.31 8.83
CA THR A 127 -4.58 -9.17 10.26
C THR A 127 -4.14 -10.39 11.06
N LYS A 128 -3.65 -10.18 12.29
CA LYS A 128 -3.24 -11.27 13.21
C LYS A 128 -4.38 -12.23 13.58
N HIS A 129 -5.63 -11.81 13.36
CA HIS A 129 -6.83 -12.56 13.74
C HIS A 129 -7.48 -13.31 12.59
N ASN A 130 -6.90 -13.30 11.37
CA ASN A 130 -7.51 -13.92 10.20
C ASN A 130 -7.92 -15.39 10.43
N THR A 131 -7.08 -16.17 11.13
CA THR A 131 -7.33 -17.61 11.36
C THR A 131 -8.49 -17.91 12.31
N LYS A 132 -9.03 -16.89 13.01
CA LYS A 132 -10.14 -17.05 13.96
C LYS A 132 -11.48 -16.59 13.39
N MET A 133 -11.48 -15.92 12.23
CA MET A 133 -12.71 -15.40 11.65
C MET A 133 -13.47 -16.47 10.87
N HIS A 134 -14.77 -16.56 11.11
CA HIS A 134 -15.66 -17.41 10.33
C HIS A 134 -15.67 -16.97 8.87
N TYR A 135 -15.63 -17.90 7.92
CA TYR A 135 -15.51 -17.57 6.49
C TYR A 135 -16.63 -16.65 5.98
N LEU A 136 -17.85 -16.77 6.52
CA LEU A 136 -18.95 -15.84 6.18
C LEU A 136 -18.67 -14.41 6.63
N MET A 137 -18.00 -14.21 7.79
CA MET A 137 -17.63 -12.87 8.26
C MET A 137 -16.58 -12.24 7.34
N VAL A 138 -15.63 -13.04 6.86
CA VAL A 138 -14.64 -12.59 5.87
C VAL A 138 -15.33 -12.19 4.57
N ALA A 139 -16.29 -12.99 4.08
CA ALA A 139 -17.05 -12.67 2.88
C ALA A 139 -17.86 -11.36 3.02
N LEU A 140 -18.57 -11.19 4.15
CA LEU A 140 -19.31 -9.96 4.46
C LEU A 140 -18.39 -8.74 4.55
N PHE A 141 -17.22 -8.88 5.18
CA PHE A 141 -16.22 -7.82 5.20
C PHE A 141 -15.76 -7.43 3.80
N CYS A 142 -15.46 -8.40 2.93
CA CYS A 142 -15.02 -8.13 1.56
C CYS A 142 -16.10 -7.37 0.77
N LEU A 143 -17.36 -7.79 0.89
CA LEU A 143 -18.50 -7.10 0.27
C LEU A 143 -18.63 -5.66 0.77
N ALA A 144 -18.66 -5.48 2.10
CA ALA A 144 -18.80 -4.17 2.72
C ALA A 144 -17.62 -3.24 2.39
N PHE A 145 -16.40 -3.76 2.36
CA PHE A 145 -15.22 -3.01 1.97
C PHE A 145 -15.31 -2.53 0.52
N SER A 146 -15.78 -3.37 -0.39
CA SER A 146 -15.99 -2.98 -1.80
C SER A 146 -17.02 -1.86 -1.95
N LEU A 147 -18.15 -1.97 -1.27
CA LEU A 147 -19.20 -0.95 -1.25
C LEU A 147 -18.72 0.37 -0.61
N PHE A 148 -17.89 0.28 0.43
CA PHE A 148 -17.30 1.44 1.09
C PHE A 148 -16.36 2.22 0.16
N ILE A 149 -15.51 1.53 -0.59
CA ILE A 149 -14.61 2.18 -1.57
C ILE A 149 -15.42 2.83 -2.69
N GLU A 150 -16.48 2.17 -3.18
CA GLU A 150 -17.36 2.76 -4.19
C GLU A 150 -18.07 4.00 -3.69
N ALA A 151 -18.60 3.97 -2.46
CA ALA A 151 -19.22 5.15 -1.88
C ALA A 151 -18.23 6.33 -1.77
N ILE A 152 -16.96 6.06 -1.43
CA ILE A 152 -15.92 7.10 -1.44
C ILE A 152 -15.67 7.63 -2.86
N TRP A 153 -15.67 6.75 -3.87
CA TRP A 153 -15.48 7.13 -5.27
C TRP A 153 -16.59 8.07 -5.73
N GLU A 154 -17.85 7.69 -5.55
CA GLU A 154 -19.03 8.49 -5.93
C GLU A 154 -19.07 9.85 -5.20
N ILE A 155 -18.72 9.88 -3.91
CA ILE A 155 -18.60 11.14 -3.16
C ILE A 155 -17.47 12.00 -3.75
N GLY A 156 -16.37 11.38 -4.17
CA GLY A 156 -15.24 12.04 -4.80
C GLY A 156 -15.60 12.69 -6.13
N GLU A 157 -16.32 11.96 -6.99
CA GLU A 157 -16.80 12.49 -8.27
C GLU A 157 -17.79 13.64 -8.08
N TRP A 158 -18.80 13.45 -7.23
CA TRP A 158 -19.73 14.52 -6.88
C TRP A 158 -19.00 15.75 -6.32
N SER A 159 -17.98 15.55 -5.48
CA SER A 159 -17.19 16.65 -4.93
C SER A 159 -16.40 17.37 -6.03
N ALA A 160 -15.81 16.63 -6.97
CA ALA A 160 -15.07 17.20 -8.09
C ALA A 160 -15.98 18.00 -9.05
N ASP A 161 -17.17 17.49 -9.33
CA ASP A 161 -18.18 18.15 -10.18
C ASP A 161 -18.64 19.49 -9.60
N ASN A 162 -18.68 19.60 -8.27
CA ASN A 162 -19.08 20.83 -7.58
C ASN A 162 -17.91 21.80 -7.37
N LEU A 163 -16.72 21.31 -7.00
CA LEU A 163 -15.56 22.16 -6.70
C LEU A 163 -14.83 22.65 -7.94
N PHE A 164 -14.77 21.83 -9.00
CA PHE A 164 -14.00 22.11 -10.21
C PHE A 164 -14.88 22.28 -11.45
N ASN A 165 -16.20 22.40 -11.26
CA ASN A 165 -17.19 22.54 -12.33
C ASN A 165 -17.06 21.45 -13.41
N GLN A 166 -16.88 20.21 -12.96
CA GLN A 166 -16.80 19.01 -13.80
C GLN A 166 -18.20 18.38 -13.95
N THR A 167 -18.27 17.29 -14.72
CA THR A 167 -19.49 16.56 -15.08
C THR A 167 -19.25 15.05 -15.13
N ALA A 168 -18.48 14.50 -14.20
CA ALA A 168 -18.25 13.06 -14.08
C ALA A 168 -19.58 12.32 -13.90
N GLN A 169 -20.46 12.84 -13.05
CA GLN A 169 -21.78 12.28 -12.74
C GLN A 169 -22.85 12.67 -13.79
N GLY A 170 -22.43 13.26 -14.90
CA GLY A 170 -23.29 13.79 -15.95
C GLY A 170 -23.57 15.30 -15.87
N ALA A 171 -24.33 15.80 -16.84
CA ALA A 171 -24.65 17.23 -16.96
C ALA A 171 -25.65 17.68 -15.89
N LYS A 172 -25.39 18.83 -15.27
CA LYS A 172 -26.31 19.46 -14.31
C LYS A 172 -27.61 19.87 -15.00
N ILE A 173 -28.74 19.51 -14.41
CA ILE A 173 -30.06 19.90 -14.92
C ILE A 173 -30.36 21.32 -14.44
N GLY A 174 -30.76 22.21 -15.36
CA GLY A 174 -30.83 23.66 -15.12
C GLY A 174 -31.59 24.08 -13.87
N GLU A 175 -32.79 23.52 -13.62
CA GLU A 175 -33.62 23.89 -12.46
C GLU A 175 -33.09 23.35 -11.12
N TYR A 176 -32.31 22.27 -11.14
CA TYR A 176 -31.88 21.56 -9.94
C TYR A 176 -30.42 21.83 -9.58
N GLY A 177 -29.61 22.30 -10.53
CA GLY A 177 -28.17 22.52 -10.34
C GLY A 177 -27.37 21.23 -10.07
N ALA A 178 -27.97 20.06 -10.28
CA ALA A 178 -27.39 18.74 -10.01
C ALA A 178 -27.66 17.78 -11.17
N PRO A 179 -26.80 16.77 -11.40
CA PRO A 179 -27.05 15.72 -12.38
C PRO A 179 -28.11 14.72 -11.90
N LEU A 180 -28.53 13.81 -12.80
CA LEU A 180 -29.37 12.68 -12.43
C LEU A 180 -28.60 11.70 -11.54
N VAL A 181 -29.26 11.17 -10.51
CA VAL A 181 -28.70 10.14 -9.61
C VAL A 181 -28.48 8.79 -10.31
N THR A 182 -28.94 8.65 -11.56
CA THR A 182 -28.91 7.38 -12.30
C THR A 182 -27.50 6.87 -12.51
N ASP A 183 -26.55 7.76 -12.81
CA ASP A 183 -25.14 7.41 -13.04
C ASP A 183 -24.53 6.80 -11.77
N THR A 184 -24.59 7.55 -10.66
CA THR A 184 -24.18 7.10 -9.32
C THR A 184 -24.76 5.74 -8.93
N MET A 185 -26.07 5.56 -9.15
CA MET A 185 -26.76 4.34 -8.75
C MET A 185 -26.42 3.17 -9.64
N GLU A 186 -26.20 3.41 -10.93
CA GLU A 186 -25.78 2.39 -11.89
C GLU A 186 -24.37 1.88 -11.54
N ASP A 187 -23.46 2.78 -11.19
CA ASP A 187 -22.09 2.46 -10.79
C ASP A 187 -22.05 1.67 -9.49
N ILE A 188 -22.76 2.13 -8.45
CA ILE A 188 -22.92 1.39 -7.20
C ILE A 188 -23.51 -0.01 -7.44
N CYS A 189 -24.53 -0.14 -8.31
CA CYS A 189 -25.13 -1.44 -8.62
C CYS A 189 -24.15 -2.36 -9.36
N CYS A 190 -23.41 -1.84 -10.34
CA CYS A 190 -22.41 -2.59 -11.09
C CYS A 190 -21.29 -3.08 -10.18
N ASN A 191 -20.72 -2.19 -9.36
CA ASN A 191 -19.73 -2.52 -8.33
C ASN A 191 -20.25 -3.57 -7.35
N THR A 192 -21.49 -3.44 -6.88
CA THR A 192 -22.11 -4.45 -6.00
C THR A 192 -22.19 -5.81 -6.67
N GLY A 193 -22.56 -5.87 -7.96
CA GLY A 193 -22.58 -7.11 -8.74
C GLY A 193 -21.21 -7.79 -8.80
N GLY A 194 -20.15 -7.02 -9.04
CA GLY A 194 -18.77 -7.50 -9.05
C GLY A 194 -18.32 -8.05 -7.70
N ALA A 195 -18.64 -7.32 -6.63
CA ALA A 195 -18.32 -7.72 -5.26
C ALA A 195 -19.06 -9.01 -4.85
N LEU A 196 -20.33 -9.15 -5.24
CA LEU A 196 -21.12 -10.36 -5.01
C LEU A 196 -20.56 -11.56 -5.79
N LEU A 197 -20.07 -11.35 -7.02
CA LEU A 197 -19.39 -12.40 -7.78
C LEU A 197 -18.12 -12.86 -7.06
N PHE A 198 -17.33 -11.92 -6.52
CA PHE A 198 -16.17 -12.27 -5.69
C PHE A 198 -16.57 -13.09 -4.46
N VAL A 199 -17.61 -12.67 -3.73
CA VAL A 199 -18.13 -13.41 -2.57
C VAL A 199 -18.54 -14.83 -2.97
N LEU A 200 -19.27 -14.99 -4.07
CA LEU A 200 -19.66 -16.30 -4.57
C LEU A 200 -18.44 -17.18 -4.88
N HIS A 201 -17.46 -16.65 -5.62
CA HIS A 201 -16.20 -17.35 -5.89
C HIS A 201 -15.46 -17.75 -4.60
N TYR A 202 -15.41 -16.86 -3.61
CA TYR A 202 -14.77 -17.13 -2.32
C TYR A 202 -15.50 -18.23 -1.55
N LEU A 203 -16.82 -18.18 -1.44
CA LEU A 203 -17.62 -19.20 -0.75
C LEU A 203 -17.50 -20.58 -1.43
N ILE A 204 -17.56 -20.62 -2.76
CA ILE A 204 -17.32 -21.86 -3.54
C ILE A 204 -15.93 -22.41 -3.25
N SER A 205 -14.91 -21.56 -3.14
CA SER A 205 -13.55 -22.00 -2.83
C SER A 205 -13.44 -22.69 -1.46
N LYS A 206 -14.16 -22.16 -0.45
CA LYS A 206 -14.22 -22.75 0.90
C LYS A 206 -14.99 -24.06 0.92
N TRP A 207 -16.09 -24.14 0.17
CA TRP A 207 -16.92 -25.34 0.09
C TRP A 207 -16.25 -26.47 -0.71
N SER A 208 -15.70 -26.15 -1.89
CA SER A 208 -15.13 -27.14 -2.81
C SER A 208 -13.79 -27.71 -2.35
N LYS A 209 -13.07 -27.06 -1.42
CA LYS A 209 -11.69 -27.41 -1.00
C LYS A 209 -10.66 -27.56 -2.14
N LYS A 210 -11.00 -27.14 -3.37
CA LYS A 210 -10.10 -27.16 -4.53
C LYS A 210 -9.20 -25.91 -4.52
N ASN A 211 -8.02 -26.01 -5.14
CA ASN A 211 -7.12 -24.87 -5.36
C ASN A 211 -7.65 -23.97 -6.49
N LEU A 212 -8.74 -23.26 -6.23
CA LEU A 212 -9.20 -22.18 -7.11
C LEU A 212 -8.26 -20.97 -7.00
N LEU A 213 -8.34 -20.06 -7.97
CA LEU A 213 -7.55 -18.81 -8.02
C LEU A 213 -7.54 -18.10 -6.65
N ILE A 214 -8.71 -17.94 -6.02
CA ILE A 214 -8.84 -17.29 -4.71
C ILE A 214 -8.08 -18.04 -3.61
N SER A 215 -8.14 -19.36 -3.57
CA SER A 215 -7.38 -20.17 -2.60
C SER A 215 -5.88 -20.00 -2.78
N SER A 216 -5.40 -19.82 -4.02
CA SER A 216 -3.99 -19.52 -4.31
C SER A 216 -3.61 -18.13 -3.83
N MET A 217 -4.46 -17.12 -4.10
CA MET A 217 -4.24 -15.74 -3.67
C MET A 217 -4.26 -15.59 -2.15
N GLU A 218 -5.22 -16.20 -1.46
CA GLU A 218 -5.30 -16.21 0.00
C GLU A 218 -4.04 -16.83 0.64
N LYS A 219 -3.55 -17.93 0.07
CA LYS A 219 -2.27 -18.55 0.47
C LYS A 219 -1.11 -17.60 0.24
N GLU A 220 -1.03 -16.98 -0.94
CA GLU A 220 0.03 -16.01 -1.24
C GLU A 220 0.02 -14.85 -0.24
N PHE A 221 -1.14 -14.27 0.03
CA PHE A 221 -1.32 -13.16 0.97
C PHE A 221 -0.91 -13.55 2.39
N SER A 222 -1.34 -14.72 2.84
CA SER A 222 -1.05 -15.24 4.19
C SER A 222 0.43 -15.64 4.36
N ILE A 223 1.05 -16.29 3.37
CA ILE A 223 2.46 -16.72 3.41
C ILE A 223 3.36 -15.49 3.44
N ARG A 224 3.11 -14.50 2.57
CA ARG A 224 3.90 -13.28 2.56
C ARG A 224 3.76 -12.51 3.88
N HIS A 225 2.61 -12.57 4.56
CA HIS A 225 2.48 -12.02 5.91
C HIS A 225 3.35 -12.73 6.95
N LYS A 226 3.27 -14.06 7.03
CA LYS A 226 4.04 -14.83 8.02
C LYS A 226 5.54 -14.68 7.83
N LEU A 227 6.01 -14.65 6.58
CA LEU A 227 7.42 -14.43 6.27
C LEU A 227 7.89 -13.02 6.66
N PHE A 228 7.04 -12.01 6.47
CA PHE A 228 7.31 -10.65 6.93
C PHE A 228 7.42 -10.57 8.45
N GLU A 229 6.48 -11.15 9.21
CA GLU A 229 6.55 -11.19 10.68
C GLU A 229 7.78 -11.93 11.17
N LYS A 230 8.10 -13.09 10.57
CA LYS A 230 9.30 -13.87 10.93
C LYS A 230 10.59 -13.10 10.67
N SER A 231 10.70 -12.41 9.53
CA SER A 231 11.86 -11.57 9.21
C SER A 231 11.99 -10.40 10.20
N SER A 232 10.87 -9.74 10.51
CA SER A 232 10.83 -8.63 11.46
C SER A 232 11.26 -9.07 12.87
N ASN A 233 10.78 -10.22 13.35
CA ASN A 233 11.15 -10.72 14.67
C ASN A 233 12.63 -11.13 14.71
N LYS A 234 13.12 -11.82 13.67
CA LYS A 234 14.53 -12.18 13.57
C LYS A 234 15.45 -10.95 13.56
N SER A 235 15.06 -9.88 12.86
CA SER A 235 15.84 -8.62 12.86
C SER A 235 15.85 -7.95 14.24
N LYS A 236 14.75 -8.05 15.01
CA LYS A 236 14.69 -7.52 16.38
C LYS A 236 15.59 -8.31 17.33
N GLU A 237 15.51 -9.66 17.30
CA GLU A 237 16.37 -10.53 18.11
C GLU A 237 17.86 -10.31 17.80
N THR A 238 18.19 -10.14 16.52
CA THR A 238 19.59 -9.88 16.10
C THR A 238 20.08 -8.52 16.61
N ASN A 239 19.21 -7.50 16.57
CA ASN A 239 19.55 -6.17 17.07
C ASN A 239 19.66 -6.12 18.60
N GLU A 240 18.79 -6.82 19.33
CA GLU A 240 18.90 -6.99 20.78
C GLU A 240 20.22 -7.68 21.15
N GLN A 241 20.56 -8.80 20.51
CA GLN A 241 21.83 -9.49 20.75
C GLN A 241 23.06 -8.64 20.40
N THR A 242 22.96 -7.79 19.38
CA THR A 242 24.07 -6.89 19.01
C THR A 242 24.21 -5.75 20.02
N ASN A 243 23.10 -5.21 20.51
CA ASN A 243 23.11 -4.20 21.57
C ASN A 243 23.64 -4.76 22.89
N GLU A 244 23.18 -5.95 23.31
CA GLU A 244 23.69 -6.63 24.52
C GLU A 244 25.20 -6.90 24.42
N LYS A 245 25.69 -7.34 23.26
CA LYS A 245 27.15 -7.49 23.05
C LYS A 245 27.90 -6.17 23.11
N ASN A 246 27.36 -5.11 22.54
CA ASN A 246 28.00 -3.81 22.58
C ASN A 246 28.01 -3.22 24.00
N GLU A 247 26.93 -3.40 24.78
CA GLU A 247 26.88 -3.03 26.20
C GLU A 247 27.90 -3.85 27.02
N ALA A 248 28.00 -5.16 26.80
CA ALA A 248 28.98 -6.00 27.49
C ALA A 248 30.44 -5.58 27.18
N ILE A 249 30.74 -5.21 25.93
CA ILE A 249 32.07 -4.70 25.54
C ILE A 249 32.35 -3.35 26.20
N ILE A 250 31.35 -2.47 26.33
CA ILE A 250 31.51 -1.18 27.01
C ILE A 250 31.79 -1.40 28.50
N ASP A 251 31.05 -2.30 29.15
CA ASP A 251 31.24 -2.64 30.56
C ASP A 251 32.62 -3.26 30.83
N GLU A 252 33.10 -4.14 29.94
CA GLU A 252 34.44 -4.75 30.03
C GLU A 252 35.54 -3.69 29.89
N ASN A 253 35.43 -2.77 28.93
CA ASN A 253 36.37 -1.67 28.76
C ASN A 253 36.37 -0.68 29.95
N ILE A 254 35.21 -0.46 30.58
CA ILE A 254 35.11 0.37 31.79
C ILE A 254 35.79 -0.35 32.98
N ALA A 255 35.58 -1.66 33.13
CA ALA A 255 36.21 -2.46 34.18
C ALA A 255 37.75 -2.52 34.03
N GLU A 256 38.27 -2.68 32.81
CA GLU A 256 39.71 -2.62 32.54
C GLU A 256 40.31 -1.23 32.84
N ASN A 257 39.60 -0.15 32.53
CA ASN A 257 40.05 1.21 32.86
C ASN A 257 40.09 1.46 34.39
N ILE A 258 39.13 0.95 35.14
CA ILE A 258 39.12 1.08 36.61
C ILE A 258 40.24 0.23 37.25
N SER A 259 40.48 -0.98 36.72
CA SER A 259 41.57 -1.87 37.14
C SER A 259 42.96 -1.26 36.90
N SER A 260 43.17 -0.65 35.73
CA SER A 260 44.43 0.01 35.38
C SER A 260 44.69 1.31 36.17
N GLN A 261 43.64 2.02 36.59
CA GLN A 261 43.79 3.18 37.48
C GLN A 261 44.12 2.79 38.94
N ASN A 262 43.59 1.67 39.45
CA ASN A 262 43.89 1.20 40.80
C ASN A 262 45.29 0.57 40.95
N THR A 263 45.91 0.11 39.86
CA THR A 263 47.29 -0.41 39.84
C THR A 263 48.36 0.68 39.67
N ALA A 264 47.95 1.93 39.41
CA ALA A 264 48.84 3.07 39.21
C ALA A 264 48.97 4.00 40.44
N LEU A 265 48.38 3.65 41.59
CA LEU A 265 48.58 4.38 42.85
C LEU A 265 49.88 3.89 43.53
N PRO A 266 50.92 4.72 43.68
CA PRO A 266 52.12 4.32 44.39
C PRO A 266 51.84 4.29 45.91
N GLU A 267 52.26 3.23 46.59
CA GLU A 267 52.45 3.22 48.05
C GLU A 267 53.49 4.29 48.40
N ASN A 268 53.04 5.47 48.83
CA ASN A 268 53.92 6.56 49.20
C ASN A 268 54.48 6.34 50.62
N ASN A 269 55.52 5.50 50.73
CA ASN A 269 56.41 5.50 51.89
C ASN A 269 57.44 6.61 51.72
N ALA A 270 57.07 7.82 52.11
CA ALA A 270 58.02 8.93 52.22
C ALA A 270 58.51 9.03 53.68
N GLU A 271 59.75 8.59 53.91
CA GLU A 271 60.54 8.95 55.09
C GLU A 271 60.66 10.48 55.16
N ILE A 272 60.06 11.07 56.19
CA ILE A 272 60.21 12.50 56.50
C ILE A 272 61.54 12.65 57.25
N ASN A 273 62.55 13.15 56.55
CA ASN A 273 63.81 13.56 57.15
C ASN A 273 63.63 14.98 57.71
N ILE A 274 63.73 15.12 59.03
CA ILE A 274 63.62 16.39 59.75
C ILE A 274 64.94 17.13 59.61
N SER A 275 64.92 18.31 58.99
CA SER A 275 65.98 19.31 59.16
C SER A 275 65.42 20.53 59.89
N GLU A 276 65.86 20.68 61.14
CA GLU A 276 65.80 21.93 61.90
C GLU A 276 66.52 23.05 61.15
N ASN A 277 65.94 24.26 61.17
CA ASN A 277 66.63 25.53 61.47
C ASN A 277 65.65 26.71 61.34
N ASP A 278 65.12 27.12 62.49
CA ASP A 278 65.25 28.43 63.12
C ASP A 278 65.15 29.76 62.34
N GLU A 279 64.37 30.65 62.99
CA GLU A 279 64.49 32.11 63.11
C GLU A 279 64.23 33.00 61.88
N LYS A 280 63.04 33.62 61.80
CA LYS A 280 62.65 34.88 62.48
C LYS A 280 61.24 35.32 62.13
#